data_AF-A0AAU2ICE4-F1
#
_entry.id   AF-A0AAU2ICE4-F1
#
_cell.length_a   1.000
_cell.length_b   1.000
_cell.length_c   1.000
_cell.angle_alpha   90.00
_cell.angle_beta   90.00
_cell.angle_gamma   90.00
#
_symmetry.space_group_name_H-M   'P 1'
#
loop_
_entity.id
_entity.type
_entity.pdbx_description
1 polymer ?
#
loop_
_entity_poly.entity_id
_entity_poly.type
_entity_poly.pdbx_seq_one_letter_code
_entity_poly.pdbx_strand_id
1 'polypeptide(L)'
;MSRRTHAALVAMSVGAVALLAGCSLPDGPAGVVVAKVQRTPPATATRPYFLAVRTANGERKEFQVYIDDFDRCSVGERYPQCKETHA
;
A
#
# COMPACT_ATOMS: atom_id res chain seq x y z
N MET A 1 47.66 -25.72 30.14
CA MET A 1 46.22 -25.33 30.20
C MET A 1 46.05 -24.20 31.21
N SER A 2 45.94 -22.96 30.74
CA SER A 2 45.35 -21.81 31.45
C SER A 2 45.59 -20.54 30.63
N ARG A 3 44.51 -19.86 30.24
CA ARG A 3 44.16 -18.52 30.74
C ARG A 3 42.80 -18.12 30.20
N ARG A 4 42.00 -17.58 31.13
CA ARG A 4 40.75 -16.86 30.94
C ARG A 4 40.96 -15.75 29.88
N THR A 5 39.92 -15.23 29.26
CA THR A 5 39.17 -14.03 29.73
C THR A 5 38.48 -13.29 28.56
N HIS A 6 37.36 -12.65 28.90
CA HIS A 6 36.71 -11.50 28.27
C HIS A 6 35.60 -11.72 27.22
N ALA A 7 34.40 -11.41 27.71
CA ALA A 7 33.20 -11.04 26.97
C ALA A 7 33.45 -9.86 26.03
N ALA A 8 32.73 -9.83 24.91
CA ALA A 8 32.41 -8.61 24.20
C ALA A 8 30.99 -8.72 23.62
N LEU A 9 30.04 -8.12 24.33
CA LEU A 9 28.75 -7.69 23.81
C LEU A 9 28.99 -6.80 22.60
N VAL A 10 28.49 -7.18 21.44
CA VAL A 10 28.30 -6.25 20.32
C VAL A 10 26.79 -6.10 20.14
N ALA A 11 26.22 -5.18 20.92
CA ALA A 11 24.89 -4.66 20.68
C ALA A 11 24.95 -3.86 19.38
N MET A 12 24.58 -4.50 18.26
CA MET A 12 24.33 -3.80 17.00
C MET A 12 23.02 -3.03 17.17
N SER A 13 23.14 -1.77 17.59
CA SER A 13 22.07 -0.78 17.47
C SER A 13 21.92 -0.46 15.98
N VAL A 14 21.09 -1.26 15.29
CA VAL A 14 20.66 -0.94 13.93
C VAL A 14 19.83 0.32 14.02
N GLY A 15 20.43 1.43 13.57
CA GLY A 15 19.84 2.76 13.61
C GLY A 15 18.46 2.76 12.95
N ALA A 16 17.49 3.29 13.69
CA ALA A 16 16.20 3.65 13.15
C ALA A 16 16.41 4.85 12.21
N VAL A 17 16.73 4.56 10.95
CA VAL A 17 16.54 5.53 9.87
C VAL A 17 15.04 5.62 9.68
N ALA A 18 14.42 6.54 10.41
CA ALA A 18 13.06 6.99 10.13
C ALA A 18 13.12 7.64 8.75
N LEU A 19 12.89 6.82 7.72
CA LEU A 19 12.68 7.25 6.37
C LEU A 19 11.55 8.25 6.41
N LEU A 20 11.85 9.48 5.97
CA LEU A 20 10.88 10.42 5.44
C LEU A 20 10.21 9.75 4.24
N ALA A 21 9.35 8.76 4.51
CA ALA A 21 8.45 8.23 3.53
C ALA A 21 7.54 9.40 3.16
N GLY A 22 7.80 10.00 1.99
CA GLY A 22 6.88 10.95 1.39
C GLY A 22 5.48 10.38 1.49
N CYS A 23 4.52 11.23 1.83
CA CYS A 23 3.12 10.88 2.06
C CYS A 23 2.41 10.42 0.77
N SER A 24 2.96 9.43 0.05
CA SER A 24 2.26 8.75 -1.01
C SER A 24 1.26 7.78 -0.39
N LEU A 25 0.06 7.77 -0.97
CA LEU A 25 -0.94 6.79 -0.61
C LEU A 25 -0.34 5.41 -0.95
N PRO A 26 -0.47 4.39 -0.08
CA PRO A 26 -0.11 3.04 -0.48
C PRO A 26 -0.88 2.69 -1.76
N ASP A 27 -0.21 2.04 -2.70
CA ASP A 27 -0.82 1.68 -3.99
C ASP A 27 -2.14 0.93 -3.81
N GLY A 28 -2.36 0.25 -2.69
CA GLY A 28 -3.57 -0.52 -2.44
C GLY A 28 -3.41 -1.97 -2.86
N PRO A 29 -4.36 -2.84 -2.47
CA PRO A 29 -4.26 -4.27 -2.68
C PRO A 29 -4.34 -4.66 -4.16
N ALA A 30 -3.49 -5.58 -4.58
CA ALA A 30 -3.57 -6.18 -5.91
C ALA A 30 -4.83 -7.06 -6.04
N GLY A 31 -5.51 -6.95 -7.18
CA GLY A 31 -6.74 -7.72 -7.42
C GLY A 31 -7.47 -7.29 -8.68
N VAL A 32 -8.65 -7.86 -8.91
CA VAL A 32 -9.55 -7.45 -10.00
C VAL A 32 -10.50 -6.39 -9.48
N VAL A 33 -10.60 -5.24 -10.15
CA VAL A 33 -11.55 -4.18 -9.79
C VAL A 33 -12.97 -4.71 -9.96
N VAL A 34 -13.75 -4.71 -8.88
CA VAL A 34 -15.15 -5.18 -8.86
C VAL A 34 -16.16 -4.06 -8.64
N ALA A 35 -15.72 -2.90 -8.16
CA ALA A 35 -16.55 -1.71 -8.06
C ALA A 35 -15.70 -0.43 -8.02
N LYS A 36 -16.34 0.67 -8.39
CA LYS A 36 -15.83 2.04 -8.29
C LYS A 36 -16.93 2.88 -7.66
N VAL A 37 -16.60 3.72 -6.68
CA VAL A 37 -17.58 4.63 -6.07
C VAL A 37 -16.96 5.99 -5.76
N GLN A 38 -17.71 7.04 -6.09
CA GLN A 38 -17.46 8.39 -5.59
C GLN A 38 -18.45 8.64 -4.44
N ARG A 39 -17.95 8.99 -3.25
CA ARG A 39 -18.80 9.29 -2.08
C ARG A 39 -18.12 10.30 -1.17
N THR A 40 -18.89 10.91 -0.27
CA THR A 40 -18.33 11.73 0.80
C THR A 40 -17.27 10.93 1.56
N PRO A 41 -16.01 11.39 1.63
CA PRO A 41 -14.98 10.67 2.33
C PRO A 41 -15.29 10.60 3.84
N PRO A 42 -14.96 9.47 4.51
CA PRO A 42 -14.99 9.46 5.97
C PRO A 42 -13.94 10.44 6.51
N ALA A 43 -14.08 10.86 7.77
CA ALA A 43 -13.19 11.85 8.39
C ALA A 43 -11.69 11.50 8.32
N THR A 44 -11.36 10.21 8.18
CA THR A 44 -10.00 9.69 8.05
C THR A 44 -9.43 9.78 6.64
N ALA A 45 -10.20 10.28 5.68
CA ALA A 45 -9.85 10.24 4.27
C ALA A 45 -10.04 11.62 3.64
N THR A 46 -9.15 11.98 2.71
CA THR A 46 -9.13 13.33 2.12
C THR A 46 -9.73 13.39 0.72
N ARG A 47 -10.17 12.25 0.17
CA ARG A 47 -10.58 12.11 -1.24
C ARG A 47 -11.88 11.30 -1.41
N PRO A 48 -12.78 11.67 -2.31
CA PRO A 48 -14.06 10.99 -2.45
C PRO A 48 -14.00 9.69 -3.28
N TYR A 49 -12.85 9.31 -3.83
CA TYR A 49 -12.71 8.23 -4.82
C TYR A 49 -12.26 6.92 -4.18
N PHE A 50 -13.02 5.85 -4.42
CA PHE A 50 -12.73 4.52 -3.89
C PHE A 50 -12.83 3.46 -4.99
N LEU A 51 -11.89 2.52 -4.95
CA LEU A 51 -11.96 1.26 -5.71
C LEU A 51 -12.23 0.12 -4.74
N ALA A 52 -13.00 -0.87 -5.19
CA ALA A 52 -13.05 -2.17 -4.56
C ALA A 52 -12.45 -3.22 -5.49
N VAL A 53 -11.53 -4.02 -4.96
CA VAL A 53 -10.93 -5.14 -5.68
C VAL A 53 -11.33 -6.46 -5.03
N ARG A 54 -11.40 -7.52 -5.84
CA ARG A 54 -11.35 -8.90 -5.37
C ARG A 54 -9.92 -9.42 -5.47
N THR A 55 -9.33 -9.71 -4.34
CA THR A 55 -7.94 -10.20 -4.20
C THR A 55 -7.85 -11.67 -4.57
N ALA A 56 -6.63 -12.20 -4.69
CA ALA A 56 -6.38 -13.60 -5.09
C ALA A 56 -6.95 -14.64 -4.10
N ASN A 57 -7.08 -14.28 -2.82
CA ASN A 57 -7.75 -15.09 -1.79
C ASN A 57 -9.29 -14.97 -1.82
N GLY A 58 -9.86 -14.23 -2.78
CA GLY A 58 -11.30 -14.04 -2.93
C GLY A 58 -11.90 -12.95 -2.04
N GLU A 59 -11.11 -12.28 -1.20
CA GLU A 59 -11.60 -11.19 -0.36
C GLU A 59 -11.94 -9.93 -1.18
N ARG A 60 -12.98 -9.21 -0.78
CA ARG A 60 -13.27 -7.87 -1.29
C ARG A 60 -12.56 -6.85 -0.40
N LYS A 61 -11.69 -6.02 -1.00
CA LYS A 61 -11.02 -4.91 -0.31
C LYS A 61 -11.38 -3.61 -0.96
N GLU A 62 -11.77 -2.64 -0.16
CA GLU A 62 -12.07 -1.27 -0.59
C GLU A 62 -10.97 -0.33 -0.08
N PHE A 63 -10.52 0.57 -0.94
CA PHE A 63 -9.46 1.52 -0.61
C PHE A 63 -9.62 2.81 -1.41
N GLN A 64 -9.04 3.88 -0.87
CA GLN A 64 -9.06 5.19 -1.49
C GLN A 64 -8.00 5.28 -2.59
N VAL A 65 -8.28 6.04 -3.64
CA VAL A 65 -7.36 6.28 -4.75
C VAL A 65 -7.34 7.76 -5.17
N TYR A 66 -6.38 8.12 -6.01
CA TYR A 66 -6.39 9.39 -6.73
C TYR A 66 -7.46 9.37 -7.85
N ILE A 67 -7.91 10.55 -8.26
CA ILE A 67 -8.88 10.67 -9.36
C ILE A 67 -8.34 10.06 -10.66
N ASP A 68 -7.05 10.21 -10.93
CA ASP A 68 -6.41 9.65 -12.13
C ASP A 68 -6.50 8.12 -12.16
N ASP A 69 -6.22 7.45 -11.03
CA ASP A 69 -6.38 6.00 -10.91
C ASP A 69 -7.85 5.59 -10.99
N PHE A 70 -8.74 6.39 -10.38
CA PHE A 70 -10.17 6.16 -10.45
C PHE A 70 -10.65 6.23 -11.89
N ASP A 71 -10.21 7.18 -12.70
CA ASP A 71 -10.66 7.31 -14.09
C ASP A 71 -10.02 6.29 -15.02
N ARG A 72 -8.74 5.96 -14.82
CA ARG A 72 -8.01 4.97 -15.63
C ARG A 72 -8.51 3.55 -15.43
N CYS A 73 -8.77 3.13 -14.19
CA CYS A 73 -9.14 1.76 -13.89
C CYS A 73 -10.63 1.50 -14.10
N SER A 74 -10.96 0.43 -14.82
CA SER A 74 -12.34 -0.03 -15.07
C SER A 74 -12.67 -1.31 -14.30
N VAL A 75 -13.97 -1.55 -14.08
CA VAL A 75 -14.44 -2.82 -13.48
C VAL A 75 -14.05 -3.98 -14.39
N GLY A 76 -13.45 -5.01 -13.82
CA GLY A 76 -12.91 -6.18 -14.53
C GLY A 76 -11.40 -6.12 -14.78
N GLU A 77 -10.77 -4.95 -14.66
CA GLU A 77 -9.34 -4.80 -14.86
C GLU A 77 -8.52 -5.22 -13.63
N ARG A 78 -7.24 -5.50 -13.86
CA ARG A 78 -6.30 -5.84 -12.78
C ARG A 78 -5.67 -4.57 -12.22
N TYR A 79 -5.78 -4.41 -10.91
CA TYR A 79 -5.09 -3.39 -10.14
C TYR A 79 -3.81 -3.99 -9.55
N PRO A 80 -2.65 -3.28 -9.58
CA PRO A 80 -2.43 -1.91 -10.03
C PRO A 80 -2.20 -1.71 -11.54
N GLN A 81 -2.22 -2.75 -12.37
CA GLN A 81 -1.81 -2.70 -13.78
C GLN A 81 -2.63 -1.71 -14.62
N CYS A 82 -3.91 -1.51 -14.31
CA CYS A 82 -4.76 -0.51 -14.97
C CYS A 82 -4.27 0.94 -14.81
N LYS A 83 -3.35 1.22 -13.87
CA LYS A 83 -2.74 2.55 -13.73
C LYS A 83 -1.68 2.84 -14.79
N GLU A 84 -1.00 1.80 -15.24
CA GLU A 84 0.18 1.86 -16.12
C GLU A 84 -0.20 1.97 -17.60
N THR A 85 -1.45 1.70 -17.96
CA THR A 85 -1.87 1.48 -19.35
C THR A 85 -2.01 2.75 -20.19
N HIS A 86 -1.62 3.92 -19.65
CA HIS A 86 -1.61 5.22 -20.34
C HIS A 86 -0.34 6.03 -20.00
N ALA A 87 0.84 5.47 -20.30
CA ALA A 87 2.09 6.22 -20.42
C ALA A 87 2.35 6.58 -21.89
#